data_AF-A0AAU9X0B3-F1
#
_entry.id   AF-A0AAU9X0B3-F1
#
_cell.length_a   1.000
_cell.length_b   1.000
_cell.length_c   1.000
_cell.angle_alpha   90.00
_cell.angle_beta   90.00
_cell.angle_gamma   90.00
#
_symmetry.space_group_name_H-M   'P 1'
#
loop_
_entity.id
_entity.type
_entity.pdbx_description
1 polymer ?
#
loop_
_entity_poly.entity_id
_entity_poly.type
_entity_poly.pdbx_seq_one_letter_code
_entity_poly.pdbx_strand_id
1 'polypeptide(L)'
;MLKSRADATAKSYMRVIKKFLDWCKSKQISFELPFPLGVVSLYLFEVQQSCSSSSSVILTHAALKWLHSFVPSLDCNPLDSDFCRNIIESAKRQRNILDVHNKEESNLKDLRIAALCSLAFAGFLRYDDLCNIVPKHIEFHND
;
A
#
# COMPACT_ATOMS: atom_id res chain seq x y z
N MET A 1 -11.86 -23.68 5.51
CA MET A 1 -11.32 -22.32 5.24
C MET A 1 -12.33 -21.34 4.63
N LEU A 2 -13.19 -21.73 3.68
CA LEU A 2 -14.27 -20.84 3.21
C LEU A 2 -15.33 -20.51 4.29
N LYS A 3 -15.55 -21.41 5.25
CA LYS A 3 -16.49 -21.22 6.39
C LYS A 3 -15.96 -20.35 7.56
N SER A 4 -14.72 -19.84 7.49
CA SER A 4 -14.14 -19.01 8.58
C SER A 4 -14.53 -17.53 8.50
N ARG A 5 -15.31 -17.15 7.50
CA ARG A 5 -15.80 -15.80 7.24
C ARG A 5 -17.29 -15.86 6.97
N ALA A 6 -18.00 -14.78 7.33
CA ALA A 6 -19.39 -14.61 6.95
C ALA A 6 -19.52 -14.58 5.41
N ASP A 7 -20.60 -15.13 4.87
CA ASP A 7 -20.82 -15.26 3.42
C ASP A 7 -20.72 -13.91 2.68
N ALA A 8 -21.18 -12.83 3.31
CA ALA A 8 -21.08 -11.48 2.76
C ALA A 8 -19.62 -11.03 2.61
N THR A 9 -18.76 -11.34 3.59
CA THR A 9 -17.32 -11.04 3.56
C THR A 9 -16.61 -11.87 2.49
N ALA A 10 -16.90 -13.16 2.40
CA ALA A 10 -16.34 -14.03 1.37
C ALA A 10 -16.70 -13.53 -0.04
N LYS A 11 -17.96 -13.15 -0.29
CA LYS A 11 -18.39 -12.56 -1.56
C LYS A 11 -17.68 -11.24 -1.88
N SER A 12 -17.42 -10.41 -0.86
CA SER A 12 -16.66 -9.17 -1.03
C SER A 12 -15.21 -9.46 -1.43
N TYR A 13 -14.55 -10.40 -0.73
CA TYR A 13 -13.18 -10.79 -1.04
C TYR A 13 -13.06 -11.40 -2.43
N MET A 14 -14.00 -12.26 -2.84
CA MET A 14 -14.00 -12.83 -4.19
C MET A 14 -14.10 -11.77 -5.29
N ARG A 15 -14.90 -10.71 -5.09
CA ARG A 15 -14.98 -9.58 -6.04
C ARG A 15 -13.65 -8.84 -6.15
N VAL A 16 -12.96 -8.65 -5.04
CA VAL A 16 -11.66 -8.00 -4.98
C VAL A 16 -10.57 -8.87 -5.62
N ILE A 17 -10.53 -10.16 -5.29
CA ILE A 17 -9.60 -11.13 -5.88
C ILE A 17 -9.78 -11.18 -7.40
N LYS A 18 -11.03 -11.19 -7.89
CA LYS A 18 -11.30 -11.15 -9.33
C LYS A 18 -10.67 -9.93 -9.99
N LYS A 19 -10.86 -8.73 -9.41
CA LYS A 19 -10.25 -7.49 -9.93
C LYS A 19 -8.72 -7.57 -9.95
N PHE A 20 -8.12 -8.16 -8.92
CA PHE A 20 -6.68 -8.37 -8.86
C PHE A 20 -6.18 -9.32 -9.97
N LEU A 21 -6.88 -10.43 -10.21
CA LEU A 21 -6.55 -11.36 -11.29
C LEU A 21 -6.73 -10.72 -12.68
N ASP A 22 -7.80 -9.94 -12.88
CA ASP A 22 -8.02 -9.18 -14.11
C ASP A 22 -6.88 -8.17 -14.34
N TRP A 23 -6.39 -7.53 -13.27
CA TRP A 23 -5.21 -6.66 -13.31
C TRP A 23 -3.92 -7.42 -13.63
N CYS A 24 -3.69 -8.58 -13.00
CA CYS A 24 -2.53 -9.41 -13.32
C CYS A 24 -2.54 -9.81 -14.80
N LYS A 25 -3.73 -10.17 -15.34
CA LYS A 25 -3.91 -10.47 -16.76
C LYS A 25 -3.55 -9.30 -17.66
N SER A 26 -3.99 -8.08 -17.33
CA SER A 26 -3.71 -6.90 -18.13
C SER A 26 -2.23 -6.51 -18.13
N LYS A 27 -1.50 -6.85 -17.06
CA LYS A 27 -0.05 -6.65 -16.92
C LYS A 27 0.80 -7.85 -17.37
N GLN A 28 0.18 -8.89 -17.94
CA GLN A 28 0.84 -10.15 -18.33
C GLN A 28 1.61 -10.84 -17.19
N ILE A 29 1.12 -10.75 -15.96
CA ILE A 29 1.70 -11.40 -14.79
C ILE A 29 1.18 -12.85 -14.73
N SER A 30 2.08 -13.81 -14.52
CA SER A 30 1.73 -15.23 -14.37
C SER A 30 0.88 -15.47 -13.11
N PHE A 31 -0.04 -16.43 -13.20
CA PHE A 31 -0.95 -16.77 -12.09
C PHE A 31 -0.38 -17.94 -11.30
N GLU A 32 0.65 -17.66 -10.52
CA GLU A 32 1.30 -18.63 -9.64
C GLU A 32 1.14 -18.18 -8.20
N LEU A 33 0.59 -19.06 -7.36
CA LEU A 33 0.48 -18.83 -5.91
C LEU A 33 1.67 -19.47 -5.20
N PRO A 34 2.28 -18.79 -4.22
CA PRO A 34 1.98 -17.42 -3.78
C PRO A 34 2.44 -16.36 -4.82
N PHE A 35 1.68 -15.27 -4.96
CA PHE A 35 2.14 -14.13 -5.75
C PHE A 35 3.37 -13.49 -5.07
N PRO A 36 4.37 -13.03 -5.83
CA PRO A 36 5.54 -12.36 -5.28
C PRO A 36 5.17 -11.08 -4.52
N LEU A 37 5.95 -10.73 -3.49
CA LEU A 37 5.78 -9.49 -2.71
C LEU A 37 5.63 -8.25 -3.60
N GLY A 38 6.50 -8.11 -4.61
CA GLY A 38 6.47 -6.97 -5.53
C GLY A 38 5.14 -6.82 -6.28
N VAL A 39 4.51 -7.94 -6.67
CA VAL A 39 3.23 -7.94 -7.39
C VAL A 39 2.10 -7.48 -6.48
N VAL A 40 1.99 -8.06 -5.29
CA VAL A 40 0.92 -7.71 -4.34
C VAL A 40 1.08 -6.29 -3.79
N SER A 41 2.31 -5.82 -3.56
CA SER A 41 2.57 -4.46 -3.10
C SER A 41 2.28 -3.42 -4.19
N LEU A 42 2.67 -3.70 -5.44
CA LEU A 42 2.38 -2.82 -6.57
C LEU A 42 0.88 -2.66 -6.77
N TYR A 43 0.13 -3.76 -6.69
CA TYR A 43 -1.33 -3.69 -6.79
C TYR A 43 -1.96 -2.89 -5.64
N LEU A 44 -1.52 -3.08 -4.39
CA LEU A 44 -2.00 -2.29 -3.26
C LEU A 44 -1.74 -0.79 -3.46
N PHE A 45 -0.57 -0.44 -4.00
CA PHE A 45 -0.23 0.94 -4.33
C PHE A 45 -1.12 1.52 -5.44
N GLU A 46 -1.36 0.79 -6.53
CA GLU A 46 -2.28 1.25 -7.59
C GLU A 46 -3.72 1.44 -7.06
N VAL A 47 -4.19 0.54 -6.19
CA VAL A 47 -5.51 0.68 -5.53
C VAL A 47 -5.54 1.92 -4.65
N GLN A 48 -4.47 2.19 -3.90
CA GLN A 48 -4.34 3.39 -3.08
C GLN A 48 -4.37 4.67 -3.92
N GLN A 49 -3.68 4.71 -5.05
CA GLN A 49 -3.70 5.88 -5.94
C GLN A 49 -5.07 6.11 -6.59
N SER A 50 -5.80 5.02 -6.87
CA SER A 50 -7.09 5.07 -7.58
C SER A 50 -8.29 5.28 -6.66
N CYS A 51 -8.13 5.09 -5.35
CA CYS A 51 -9.20 5.16 -4.38
C CYS A 51 -9.05 6.36 -3.47
N SER A 52 -10.16 7.05 -3.24
CA SER A 52 -10.18 8.16 -2.30
C SER A 52 -10.21 7.65 -0.84
N SER A 53 -10.74 6.44 -0.58
CA SER A 53 -10.88 5.87 0.77
C SER A 53 -9.84 4.78 1.08
N SER A 54 -9.27 4.84 2.29
CA SER A 54 -8.38 3.79 2.84
C SER A 54 -9.09 2.44 3.00
N SER A 55 -10.42 2.43 3.14
CA SER A 55 -11.22 1.20 3.28
C SER A 55 -11.05 0.25 2.09
N SER A 56 -10.90 0.77 0.87
CA SER A 56 -10.66 -0.05 -0.33
C SER A 56 -9.31 -0.75 -0.26
N VAL A 57 -8.26 -0.06 0.18
CA VAL A 57 -6.91 -0.61 0.29
C VAL A 57 -6.85 -1.69 1.38
N ILE A 58 -7.49 -1.42 2.53
CA ILE A 58 -7.59 -2.36 3.66
C ILE A 58 -8.36 -3.63 3.25
N LEU A 59 -9.48 -3.47 2.54
CA LEU A 59 -10.25 -4.60 2.03
C LEU A 59 -9.45 -5.44 1.03
N THR A 60 -8.69 -4.80 0.15
CA THR A 60 -7.78 -5.46 -0.79
C THR A 60 -6.71 -6.25 -0.08
N HIS A 61 -6.02 -5.65 0.90
CA HIS A 61 -5.02 -6.34 1.70
C HIS A 61 -5.58 -7.59 2.37
N ALA A 62 -6.75 -7.47 3.02
CA ALA A 62 -7.37 -8.59 3.71
C ALA A 62 -7.82 -9.71 2.75
N ALA A 63 -8.37 -9.35 1.59
CA ALA A 63 -8.80 -10.32 0.57
C ALA A 63 -7.61 -11.08 -0.04
N LEU A 64 -6.51 -10.38 -0.35
CA LEU A 64 -5.30 -11.01 -0.89
C LEU A 64 -4.59 -11.85 0.17
N LYS A 65 -4.54 -11.40 1.43
CA LYS A 65 -4.03 -12.21 2.53
C LYS A 65 -4.84 -13.50 2.70
N TRP A 66 -6.16 -13.42 2.56
CA TRP A 66 -7.04 -14.59 2.58
C TRP A 66 -6.81 -15.52 1.38
N LEU A 67 -6.61 -15.00 0.17
CA LEU A 67 -6.25 -15.80 -1.01
C LEU A 67 -4.97 -16.63 -0.76
N HIS A 68 -3.93 -16.00 -0.21
CA HIS A 68 -2.66 -16.67 0.05
C HIS A 68 -2.72 -17.64 1.24
N SER A 69 -3.74 -17.55 2.11
CA SER A 69 -3.93 -18.48 3.23
C SER A 69 -4.31 -19.91 2.79
N PHE A 70 -4.72 -20.09 1.53
CA PHE A 70 -5.03 -21.40 0.97
C PHE A 70 -3.79 -22.19 0.52
N VAL A 71 -2.59 -21.58 0.53
CA VAL A 71 -1.34 -22.24 0.13
C VAL A 71 -0.79 -23.03 1.34
N PRO A 72 -0.80 -24.38 1.32
CA PRO A 72 -0.52 -25.20 2.51
C PRO A 72 0.95 -25.17 2.98
N SER A 73 1.86 -24.66 2.17
CA SER A 73 3.32 -24.67 2.38
C SER A 73 3.93 -23.27 2.49
N LEU A 74 3.12 -22.26 2.75
CA LEU A 74 3.59 -20.88 2.78
C LEU A 74 4.09 -20.52 4.18
N ASP A 75 5.41 -20.45 4.36
CA ASP A 75 6.03 -20.07 5.64
C ASP A 75 5.62 -18.67 6.10
N CYS A 76 5.42 -17.75 5.15
CA CYS A 76 4.97 -16.39 5.42
C CYS A 76 4.08 -15.83 4.31
N ASN A 77 2.98 -15.17 4.68
CA ASN A 77 2.13 -14.50 3.70
C ASN A 77 2.86 -13.28 3.13
N PRO A 78 2.93 -13.07 1.80
CA PRO A 78 3.62 -11.90 1.23
C PRO A 78 3.02 -10.57 1.71
N LEU A 79 1.74 -10.57 2.10
CA LEU A 79 1.04 -9.40 2.64
C LEU A 79 1.38 -9.08 4.11
N ASP A 80 2.15 -9.93 4.80
CA ASP A 80 2.60 -9.70 6.18
C ASP A 80 3.89 -8.88 6.29
N SER A 81 4.52 -8.57 5.14
CA SER A 81 5.71 -7.73 5.08
C SER A 81 5.49 -6.33 5.68
N ASP A 82 6.54 -5.76 6.27
CA ASP A 82 6.53 -4.37 6.72
C ASP A 82 6.22 -3.38 5.59
N PHE A 83 6.62 -3.72 4.37
CA PHE A 83 6.35 -2.91 3.18
C PHE A 83 4.85 -2.80 2.89
N CYS A 84 4.14 -3.94 2.80
CA CYS A 84 2.67 -3.93 2.62
C CYS A 84 1.97 -3.21 3.79
N ARG A 85 2.46 -3.37 5.02
CA ARG A 85 1.94 -2.65 6.19
C ARG A 85 2.08 -1.15 6.04
N ASN A 86 3.21 -0.66 5.54
CA ASN A 86 3.45 0.77 5.36
C ASN A 86 2.57 1.38 4.27
N ILE A 87 2.27 0.64 3.19
CA ILE A 87 1.30 1.06 2.17
C ILE A 87 -0.08 1.29 2.81
N ILE A 88 -0.53 0.36 3.66
CA ILE A 88 -1.83 0.47 4.35
C ILE A 88 -1.86 1.66 5.30
N GLU A 89 -0.79 1.89 6.07
CA GLU A 89 -0.68 3.03 6.97
C GLU A 89 -0.61 4.35 6.21
N SER A 90 0.09 4.41 5.07
CA SER A 90 0.13 5.56 4.17
C SER A 90 -1.26 5.90 3.62
N ALA A 91 -2.01 4.89 3.16
CA ALA A 91 -3.38 5.07 2.67
C ALA A 91 -4.32 5.67 3.73
N LYS A 92 -4.12 5.37 5.01
CA LYS A 92 -4.89 5.97 6.12
C LYS A 92 -4.57 7.45 6.35
N ARG A 93 -3.38 7.91 5.96
CA ARG A 93 -2.84 9.26 6.24
C ARG A 93 -3.06 10.27 5.10
N GLN A 94 -3.37 9.81 3.89
CA GLN A 94 -3.26 10.57 2.63
C GLN A 94 -3.96 11.92 2.51
N ARG A 95 -4.94 12.25 3.36
CA ARG A 95 -5.92 13.29 3.01
C ARG A 95 -5.73 14.68 3.61
N ASN A 96 -4.84 14.88 4.58
CA ASN A 96 -4.92 16.10 5.39
C ASN A 96 -3.67 16.97 5.44
N ILE A 97 -2.52 16.57 4.91
CA ILE A 97 -1.26 17.26 5.25
C ILE A 97 -0.83 18.27 4.20
N LEU A 98 -0.94 17.94 2.91
CA LEU A 98 -0.53 18.85 1.83
C LEU A 98 -1.43 20.08 1.75
N ASP A 99 -2.75 19.90 1.88
CA ASP A 99 -3.72 21.01 1.85
C ASP A 99 -3.58 21.96 3.06
N VAL A 100 -2.99 21.50 4.16
CA VAL A 100 -2.84 22.30 5.39
C VAL A 100 -1.56 23.15 5.38
N HIS A 101 -0.48 22.66 4.78
CA HIS A 101 0.86 23.28 4.89
C HIS A 101 1.42 23.86 3.59
N ASN A 102 0.72 23.74 2.46
CA ASN A 102 1.14 24.31 1.18
C ASN A 102 0.35 25.58 0.81
N LYS A 103 0.33 26.57 1.73
CA LYS A 103 -0.25 27.89 1.46
C LYS A 103 0.82 28.87 0.96
N GLU A 104 0.48 29.82 0.10
CA GLU A 104 1.43 30.81 -0.47
C GLU A 104 2.23 31.59 0.59
N GLU A 105 1.73 31.73 1.82
CA GLU A 105 2.41 32.42 2.93
C GLU A 105 3.00 31.46 4.00
N SER A 106 3.29 30.22 3.64
CA SER A 106 3.79 29.23 4.60
C SER A 106 5.21 29.57 5.07
N ASN A 107 5.45 29.56 6.38
CA ASN A 107 6.78 29.79 6.94
C ASN A 107 7.68 28.54 6.78
N LEU A 108 8.98 28.68 7.07
CA LEU A 108 9.96 27.59 6.92
C LEU A 108 9.61 26.34 7.73
N LYS A 109 8.96 26.48 8.89
CA LYS A 109 8.52 25.35 9.72
C LYS A 109 7.39 24.59 9.03
N ASP A 110 6.42 25.30 8.45
CA ASP A 110 5.31 24.69 7.70
C ASP A 110 5.82 23.98 6.45
N LEU A 111 6.74 24.60 5.71
CA LEU A 111 7.37 23.98 4.54
C LEU A 111 8.15 22.71 4.91
N ARG A 112 8.88 22.72 6.03
CA ARG A 112 9.60 21.54 6.53
C ARG A 112 8.62 20.42 6.91
N ILE A 113 7.50 20.74 7.53
CA ILE A 113 6.46 19.75 7.87
C ILE A 113 5.85 19.18 6.58
N ALA A 114 5.49 20.03 5.61
CA ALA A 114 4.99 19.60 4.31
C ALA A 114 5.98 18.65 3.61
N ALA A 115 7.26 19.02 3.55
CA ALA A 115 8.30 18.19 2.94
C ALA A 115 8.45 16.83 3.64
N LEU A 116 8.51 16.81 4.98
CA LEU A 116 8.59 15.55 5.74
C LEU A 116 7.37 14.67 5.50
N CYS A 117 6.18 15.25 5.46
CA CYS A 117 4.96 14.48 5.25
C CYS A 117 4.81 14.00 3.81
N SER A 118 5.23 14.78 2.82
CA SER A 118 5.33 14.35 1.41
C SER A 118 6.32 13.19 1.26
N LEU A 119 7.49 13.28 1.88
CA LEU A 119 8.52 12.24 1.84
C LEU A 119 8.05 10.96 2.55
N ALA A 120 7.44 11.10 3.73
CA ALA A 120 6.84 10.01 4.49
C ALA A 120 5.80 9.26 3.66
N PHE A 121 4.96 10.04 3.00
CA PHE A 121 3.88 9.54 2.17
C PHE A 121 4.40 8.82 0.93
N ALA A 122 5.27 9.47 0.15
CA ALA A 122 5.82 8.95 -1.10
C ALA A 122 6.72 7.73 -0.89
N GLY A 123 7.51 7.72 0.19
CA GLY A 123 8.43 6.62 0.50
C GLY A 123 7.84 5.52 1.39
N PHE A 124 6.57 5.63 1.80
CA PHE A 124 5.96 4.73 2.80
C PHE A 124 6.78 4.61 4.09
N LEU A 125 7.35 5.72 4.54
CA LEU A 125 8.30 5.75 5.66
C LEU A 125 7.58 5.96 6.99
N ARG A 126 8.07 5.28 8.04
CA ARG A 126 7.69 5.57 9.42
C ARG A 126 8.54 6.72 9.97
N TYR A 127 8.17 7.23 11.14
CA TYR A 127 8.90 8.33 11.80
C TYR A 127 10.38 7.99 11.99
N ASP A 128 10.68 6.77 12.45
CA ASP A 128 12.06 6.33 12.66
C ASP A 128 12.84 6.28 11.35
N ASP A 129 12.23 5.82 10.24
CA ASP A 129 12.87 5.82 8.93
C ASP A 129 13.17 7.26 8.48
N LEU A 130 12.22 8.18 8.62
CA LEU A 130 12.34 9.60 8.26
C LEU A 130 13.43 10.32 9.04
N CYS A 131 13.48 10.10 10.36
CA CYS A 131 14.46 10.74 11.23
C CYS A 131 15.90 10.29 10.94
N ASN A 132 16.07 9.11 10.34
CA ASN A 132 17.36 8.56 9.96
C ASN A 132 17.78 8.90 8.53
N ILE A 133 16.96 9.63 7.76
CA ILE A 133 17.36 10.14 6.44
C ILE A 133 18.38 11.25 6.61
N VAL A 134 19.50 11.11 5.92
CA VAL A 134 20.56 12.12 5.84
C VAL A 134 20.86 12.46 4.38
N PRO A 135 21.46 13.63 4.08
CA PRO A 135 21.67 14.10 2.71
C PRO A 135 22.38 13.09 1.79
N LYS A 136 23.31 12.29 2.33
CA LYS A 136 24.03 11.25 1.58
C LYS A 136 23.15 10.10 1.08
N HIS A 137 21.92 9.96 1.56
CA HIS A 137 20.96 8.94 1.10
C HIS A 137 20.09 9.47 -0.07
N ILE A 138 20.26 10.72 -0.49
CA ILE A 138 19.46 11.35 -1.54
C ILE A 138 20.32 11.45 -2.80
N GLU A 139 19.87 10.80 -3.87
CA GLU A 139 20.50 10.82 -5.19
C GLU A 139 19.51 11.35 -6.22
N PHE A 140 19.99 12.17 -7.16
CA PHE A 140 19.20 12.65 -8.28
C PHE A 140 19.44 11.73 -9.48
N HIS A 141 18.38 11.08 -9.94
CA HIS A 141 18.42 10.33 -11.19
C HIS A 141 18.13 11.29 -12.35
N ASN A 142 18.92 11.21 -13.42
CA ASN A 142 18.60 11.91 -14.66
C ASN A 142 17.42 11.17 -15.33
N ASP A 143 16.44 11.95 -15.79
CA ASP A 143 15.32 11.48 -16.62
C ASP A 143 15.79 10.95 -17.99
#